data_AF-A0A1Y1XQ18-F1
#
_entry.id   AF-A0A1Y1XQ18-F1
#
_cell.length_a   1.000
_cell.length_b   1.000
_cell.length_c   1.000
_cell.angle_alpha   90.00
_cell.angle_beta   90.00
_cell.angle_gamma   90.00
#
_symmetry.space_group_name_H-M   'P 1'
#
loop_
_entity.id
_entity.type
_entity.pdbx_description
1 polymer ?
#
loop_
_entity_poly.entity_id
_entity_poly.type
_entity_poly.pdbx_seq_one_letter_code
_entity_poly.pdbx_strand_id
1 'polypeptide(L)'
;MDINVKNKNGNILLFITIFNNNFDIVKLLLDYSEKHNLIVNVNEKDLYRNYPVLLSANKNNVDIMKLILDYADKHSLKLKINDKNNNDDSPINVAINNNNQEMVQLLLDYSKEHDILINIDEKDNNGGSFPILEAYQ
;
A
#
# COMPACT_ATOMS: atom_id res chain seq x y z
N MET A 1 -18.86 3.10 17.05
CA MET A 1 -17.41 3.08 17.33
C MET A 1 -16.71 3.52 16.06
N ASP A 2 -15.73 4.42 16.14
CA ASP A 2 -14.94 4.81 14.98
C ASP A 2 -13.64 3.98 14.96
N ILE A 3 -13.42 3.21 13.88
CA ILE A 3 -12.24 2.35 13.71
C ILE A 3 -11.01 3.13 13.23
N ASN A 4 -11.21 4.36 12.75
CA ASN A 4 -10.19 5.22 12.16
C ASN A 4 -9.70 6.30 13.15
N VAL A 5 -9.91 6.09 14.45
CA VAL A 5 -9.38 6.99 15.48
C VAL A 5 -7.86 7.04 15.39
N LYS A 6 -7.33 8.27 15.40
CA LYS A 6 -5.89 8.52 15.40
C LYS A 6 -5.33 8.54 16.82
N ASN A 7 -4.15 7.95 17.00
CA ASN A 7 -3.35 8.12 18.21
C ASN A 7 -2.68 9.51 18.25
N LYS A 8 -1.91 9.79 19.30
CA LYS A 8 -1.18 11.07 19.46
C LYS A 8 -0.16 11.36 18.35
N ASN A 9 0.25 10.34 17.60
CA ASN A 9 1.18 10.43 16.48
C ASN A 9 0.44 10.53 15.13
N GLY A 10 -0.89 10.70 15.15
CA GLY A 10 -1.70 10.79 13.94
C GLY A 10 -1.95 9.45 13.24
N ASN A 11 -1.60 8.31 13.85
CA ASN A 11 -1.73 7.00 13.22
C ASN A 11 -3.06 6.33 13.59
N ILE A 12 -3.73 5.76 12.60
CA ILE A 12 -4.86 4.84 12.82
C ILE A 12 -4.35 3.43 13.14
N LEU A 13 -5.22 2.59 13.67
CA LEU A 13 -4.87 1.22 14.07
C LEU A 13 -4.27 0.41 12.89
N LEU A 14 -4.85 0.51 11.69
CA LEU A 14 -4.35 -0.18 10.50
C LEU A 14 -2.87 0.14 10.21
N PHE A 15 -2.48 1.41 10.37
CA PHE A 15 -1.10 1.82 10.16
C PHE A 15 -0.15 1.11 11.15
N ILE A 16 -0.52 1.09 12.43
CA ILE A 16 0.29 0.48 13.50
C ILE A 16 0.46 -1.02 13.26
N THR A 17 -0.60 -1.72 12.83
CA THR A 17 -0.57 -3.16 12.59
C THR A 17 0.31 -3.52 11.40
N ILE A 18 0.27 -2.73 10.32
CA ILE A 18 1.16 -2.90 9.15
C ILE A 18 2.59 -2.52 9.51
N PHE A 19 2.80 -1.46 10.30
CA PHE A 19 4.14 -1.06 10.75
C PHE A 19 4.86 -2.18 11.52
N ASN A 20 4.11 -2.93 12.32
CA ASN A 20 4.61 -4.11 13.03
C ASN A 20 4.76 -5.36 12.14
N ASN A 21 4.42 -5.25 10.84
CA ASN A 21 4.51 -6.31 9.85
C ASN A 21 3.81 -7.62 10.24
N ASN A 22 2.71 -7.53 10.97
CA ASN A 22 2.00 -8.69 11.50
C ASN A 22 0.72 -8.95 10.69
N PHE A 23 0.81 -9.92 9.78
CA PHE A 23 -0.29 -10.33 8.90
C PHE A 23 -1.57 -10.68 9.67
N ASP A 24 -1.47 -11.51 10.72
CA ASP A 24 -2.64 -12.00 11.46
C ASP A 24 -3.40 -10.85 12.13
N ILE A 25 -2.69 -9.85 12.66
CA ILE A 25 -3.32 -8.69 13.29
C ILE A 25 -3.96 -7.78 12.23
N VAL A 26 -3.32 -7.57 11.08
CA VAL A 26 -3.93 -6.80 9.97
C VAL A 26 -5.21 -7.49 9.52
N LYS A 27 -5.16 -8.81 9.29
CA LYS A 27 -6.33 -9.60 8.88
C LYS A 27 -7.43 -9.53 9.92
N LEU A 28 -7.12 -9.74 11.20
CA LEU A 28 -8.10 -9.66 12.29
C LEU A 28 -8.79 -8.29 12.34
N LEU A 29 -8.04 -7.20 12.12
CA LEU A 29 -8.60 -5.85 12.09
C LEU A 29 -9.59 -5.67 10.93
N LEU A 30 -9.21 -6.11 9.72
CA LEU A 30 -10.07 -6.02 8.55
C LEU A 30 -11.31 -6.91 8.71
N ASP A 31 -11.16 -8.16 9.15
CA ASP A 31 -12.27 -9.08 9.44
C ASP A 31 -13.23 -8.52 10.50
N TYR A 32 -12.67 -7.86 11.53
CA TYR A 32 -13.48 -7.17 12.54
C TYR A 32 -14.27 -6.02 11.90
N SER A 33 -13.64 -5.23 11.04
CA SER A 33 -14.31 -4.12 10.34
C SER A 33 -15.49 -4.63 9.50
N GLU A 34 -15.31 -5.73 8.78
CA GLU A 34 -16.34 -6.40 7.97
C GLU A 34 -17.52 -6.87 8.82
N LYS A 35 -17.21 -7.62 9.89
CA LYS A 35 -18.22 -8.17 10.80
C LYS A 35 -19.10 -7.07 11.43
N HIS A 36 -18.53 -5.88 11.62
CA HIS A 36 -19.20 -4.76 12.27
C HIS A 36 -19.63 -3.66 11.29
N ASN A 37 -19.56 -3.89 9.98
CA ASN A 37 -19.88 -2.92 8.92
C ASN A 37 -19.17 -1.56 9.10
N LEU A 38 -17.89 -1.61 9.48
CA LEU A 38 -17.01 -0.46 9.63
C LEU A 38 -16.08 -0.38 8.41
N ILE A 39 -15.82 0.84 7.92
CA ILE A 39 -14.88 1.08 6.82
C ILE A 39 -13.55 1.55 7.40
N VAL A 40 -12.47 0.83 7.09
CA VAL A 40 -11.11 1.21 7.46
C VAL A 40 -10.53 2.12 6.39
N ASN A 41 -9.96 3.26 6.78
CA ASN A 41 -9.32 4.18 5.85
C ASN A 41 -7.95 3.66 5.39
N VAL A 42 -7.93 2.93 4.27
CA VAL A 42 -6.72 2.36 3.65
C VAL A 42 -5.80 3.39 2.97
N ASN A 43 -6.21 4.66 2.90
CA ASN A 43 -5.42 5.76 2.33
C ASN A 43 -5.00 6.79 3.39
N GLU A 44 -5.25 6.51 4.67
CA GLU A 44 -4.89 7.43 5.75
C GLU A 44 -3.38 7.61 5.84
N LYS A 45 -2.96 8.86 6.08
CA LYS A 45 -1.55 9.23 6.15
C LYS A 45 -1.13 9.50 7.59
N ASP A 46 0.06 9.03 7.95
CA ASP A 46 0.74 9.48 9.16
C ASP A 46 1.36 10.88 8.99
N LEU A 47 2.05 11.35 10.04
CA LEU A 47 2.75 12.63 10.05
C LEU A 47 3.90 12.71 9.02
N TYR A 48 4.41 11.58 8.56
CA TYR A 48 5.44 11.47 7.52
C TYR A 48 4.85 11.23 6.13
N ARG A 49 3.51 11.29 6.01
CA ARG A 49 2.74 11.00 4.81
C ARG A 49 2.86 9.55 4.31
N ASN A 50 3.32 8.63 5.14
CA ASN A 50 3.22 7.20 4.88
C ASN A 50 1.77 6.73 5.01
N TYR A 51 1.39 5.76 4.21
CA TYR A 51 0.04 5.21 4.14
C TYR A 51 0.11 3.69 3.90
N PRO A 52 -0.98 2.94 4.16
CA PRO A 52 -0.97 1.46 4.20
C PRO A 52 -0.24 0.77 3.05
N VAL A 53 -0.54 1.13 1.79
CA VAL A 53 0.09 0.53 0.60
C VAL A 53 1.59 0.84 0.50
N LEU A 54 2.01 2.08 0.78
CA LEU A 54 3.43 2.42 0.81
C LEU A 54 4.15 1.68 1.95
N LEU A 55 3.48 1.52 3.09
CA LEU A 55 4.07 0.86 4.24
C LEU A 55 4.22 -0.65 4.02
N SER A 56 3.25 -1.32 3.38
CA SER A 56 3.38 -2.74 3.01
C SER A 56 4.51 -2.97 1.99
N ALA A 57 4.67 -2.06 1.01
CA ALA A 57 5.81 -2.06 0.10
C ALA A 57 7.15 -1.89 0.84
N ASN A 58 7.23 -0.93 1.78
CA ASN A 58 8.42 -0.70 2.62
C ASN A 58 8.76 -1.90 3.50
N LYS A 59 7.76 -2.62 4.01
CA LYS A 59 7.96 -3.88 4.75
C LYS A 59 8.27 -5.06 3.86
N ASN A 60 8.24 -4.87 2.53
CA ASN A 60 8.41 -5.90 1.53
C ASN A 60 7.47 -7.10 1.74
N ASN A 61 6.29 -6.86 2.31
CA ASN A 61 5.34 -7.91 2.70
C ASN A 61 4.19 -7.97 1.70
N VAL A 62 4.28 -8.95 0.80
CA VAL A 62 3.33 -9.17 -0.28
C VAL A 62 1.95 -9.61 0.25
N ASP A 63 1.90 -10.42 1.31
CA ASP A 63 0.63 -10.92 1.84
C ASP A 63 -0.20 -9.80 2.46
N ILE A 64 0.45 -8.86 3.17
CA ILE A 64 -0.21 -7.66 3.67
C ILE A 64 -0.62 -6.75 2.50
N MET A 65 0.18 -6.64 1.44
CA MET A 65 -0.21 -5.89 0.24
C MET A 65 -1.51 -6.45 -0.35
N LYS A 66 -1.58 -7.76 -0.60
CA LYS A 66 -2.78 -8.44 -1.14
C LYS A 66 -4.00 -8.18 -0.27
N LEU A 67 -3.89 -8.29 1.06
CA LEU A 67 -5.01 -7.98 1.96
C LEU A 67 -5.54 -6.55 1.80
N ILE A 68 -4.66 -5.56 1.59
CA ILE A 68 -5.06 -4.16 1.43
C ILE A 68 -5.73 -3.94 0.06
N LEU A 69 -5.20 -4.54 -1.01
CA LEU A 69 -5.79 -4.48 -2.35
C LEU A 69 -7.20 -5.11 -2.34
N ASP A 70 -7.31 -6.35 -1.86
CA ASP A 70 -8.57 -7.09 -1.78
C ASP A 70 -9.64 -6.33 -0.98
N TYR A 71 -9.23 -5.75 0.16
CA TYR A 71 -10.13 -4.93 0.97
C TYR A 71 -10.58 -3.67 0.23
N ALA A 72 -9.65 -3.00 -0.47
CA ALA A 72 -9.98 -1.81 -1.24
C ALA A 72 -11.00 -2.14 -2.35
N ASP A 73 -10.82 -3.23 -3.08
CA ASP A 73 -11.70 -3.64 -4.18
C ASP A 73 -13.08 -4.01 -3.68
N LYS A 74 -13.13 -4.81 -2.61
CA LYS A 74 -14.37 -5.22 -1.97
C LYS A 74 -15.22 -4.03 -1.51
N HIS A 75 -14.58 -2.95 -1.06
CA HIS A 75 -15.25 -1.73 -0.62
C HIS A 75 -15.27 -0.61 -1.67
N SER A 76 -14.85 -0.89 -2.91
CA SER A 76 -14.76 0.08 -4.00
C SER A 76 -13.96 1.35 -3.64
N LEU A 77 -12.89 1.17 -2.86
CA LEU A 77 -11.99 2.23 -2.43
C LEU A 77 -10.85 2.36 -3.43
N LYS A 78 -10.63 3.55 -3.99
CA LYS A 78 -9.50 3.80 -4.88
C LYS A 78 -8.23 4.04 -4.06
N LEU A 79 -7.24 3.17 -4.18
CA LEU A 79 -5.94 3.32 -3.49
C LEU A 79 -5.09 4.42 -4.12
N LYS A 80 -4.38 5.17 -3.29
CA LYS A 80 -3.45 6.23 -3.73
C LYS A 80 -2.06 5.67 -4.04
N ILE A 81 -1.98 4.77 -5.01
CA ILE A 81 -0.73 4.04 -5.32
C ILE A 81 0.39 4.90 -5.93
N ASN A 82 0.10 6.13 -6.37
CA ASN A 82 1.08 7.09 -6.89
C ASN A 82 1.51 8.17 -5.88
N ASP A 83 0.88 8.22 -4.71
CA ASP A 83 1.19 9.25 -3.73
C ASP A 83 2.63 9.08 -3.21
N LYS A 84 3.31 10.21 -3.02
CA LYS A 84 4.62 10.24 -2.37
C LYS A 84 4.52 10.62 -0.90
N ASN A 85 5.36 10.00 -0.07
CA ASN A 85 5.58 10.40 1.32
C ASN A 85 6.56 11.61 1.40
N ASN A 86 6.98 11.99 2.61
CA ASN A 86 7.94 13.11 2.80
C ASN A 86 9.36 12.83 2.28
N ASN A 87 9.69 11.58 1.95
CA ASN A 87 10.98 11.17 1.39
C ASN A 87 10.93 10.99 -0.14
N ASP A 88 9.84 11.40 -0.78
CA ASP A 88 9.54 11.13 -2.20
C ASP A 88 9.36 9.65 -2.57
N ASP A 89 9.17 8.76 -1.58
CA ASP A 89 8.92 7.34 -1.82
C ASP A 89 7.50 7.12 -2.35
N SER A 90 7.39 6.34 -3.44
CA SER A 90 6.14 5.74 -3.92
C SER A 90 6.17 4.21 -3.73
N PRO A 91 5.02 3.53 -3.62
CA PRO A 91 4.96 2.08 -3.47
C PRO A 91 5.73 1.32 -4.56
N ILE A 92 5.62 1.75 -5.82
CA ILE A 92 6.30 1.08 -6.92
C ILE A 92 7.81 1.30 -6.90
N ASN A 93 8.28 2.52 -6.59
CA ASN A 93 9.72 2.80 -6.49
C ASN A 93 10.34 1.99 -5.35
N VAL A 94 9.65 1.89 -4.21
CA VAL A 94 10.08 1.05 -3.07
C VAL A 94 10.14 -0.43 -3.46
N ALA A 95 9.12 -0.94 -4.16
CA ALA A 95 9.09 -2.33 -4.62
C ALA A 95 10.25 -2.66 -5.60
N ILE A 96 10.54 -1.73 -6.51
CA ILE A 96 11.67 -1.79 -7.45
C ILE A 96 13.00 -1.83 -6.69
N ASN A 97 13.21 -0.88 -5.76
CA ASN A 97 14.43 -0.79 -4.97
C ASN A 97 14.65 -2.03 -4.07
N ASN A 98 13.56 -2.67 -3.64
CA ASN A 98 13.60 -3.92 -2.89
C ASN A 98 13.78 -5.17 -3.78
N ASN A 99 13.89 -5.02 -5.10
CA ASN A 99 13.94 -6.13 -6.07
C ASN A 99 12.76 -7.12 -5.95
N ASN A 100 11.58 -6.66 -5.53
CA ASN A 100 10.42 -7.51 -5.32
C ASN A 100 9.49 -7.50 -6.55
N GLN A 101 9.72 -8.46 -7.45
CA GLN A 101 8.95 -8.61 -8.69
C GLN A 101 7.45 -8.84 -8.44
N GLU A 102 7.09 -9.63 -7.43
CA GLU A 102 5.69 -9.92 -7.12
C GLU A 102 4.96 -8.66 -6.63
N MET A 103 5.61 -7.85 -5.79
CA MET A 103 5.07 -6.56 -5.35
C MET A 103 4.89 -5.57 -6.52
N VAL A 104 5.87 -5.51 -7.43
CA VAL A 104 5.78 -4.69 -8.65
C VAL A 104 4.60 -5.14 -9.50
N GLN A 105 4.47 -6.45 -9.74
CA GLN A 105 3.36 -7.02 -10.51
C GLN A 105 2.00 -6.66 -9.91
N LEU A 106 1.83 -6.83 -8.60
CA LEU A 106 0.57 -6.50 -7.91
C LEU A 106 0.18 -5.03 -8.08
N LEU A 107 1.15 -4.11 -7.97
CA LEU A 107 0.90 -2.68 -8.13
C LEU A 107 0.56 -2.31 -9.58
N LEU A 108 1.17 -2.97 -10.57
CA LEU A 108 0.86 -2.80 -11.99
C LEU A 108 -0.51 -3.38 -12.37
N ASP A 109 -0.85 -4.54 -11.84
CA ASP A 109 -2.16 -5.17 -12.08
C ASP A 109 -3.26 -4.30 -11.48
N TYR A 110 -3.11 -3.87 -10.23
CA TYR A 110 -4.05 -2.94 -9.61
C TYR A 110 -4.16 -1.62 -10.40
N SER A 111 -3.05 -1.07 -10.89
CA SER A 111 -3.09 0.17 -11.66
C SER A 111 -3.90 0.00 -12.95
N LYS A 112 -3.70 -1.12 -13.65
CA LYS A 112 -4.43 -1.47 -14.87
C LYS A 112 -5.91 -1.74 -14.61
N GLU A 113 -6.25 -2.48 -13.57
CA GLU A 113 -7.64 -2.82 -13.22
C GLU A 113 -8.48 -1.61 -12.80
N HIS A 114 -7.83 -0.57 -12.27
CA HIS A 114 -8.49 0.65 -11.79
C HIS A 114 -8.24 1.90 -12.64
N ASP A 115 -7.73 1.73 -13.86
CA ASP A 115 -7.40 2.81 -14.80
C ASP A 115 -6.56 3.92 -14.15
N ILE A 116 -5.51 3.53 -13.41
CA ILE A 116 -4.55 4.42 -12.78
C ILE A 116 -3.27 4.42 -13.61
N LEU A 117 -2.90 5.57 -14.17
CA LEU A 117 -1.58 5.73 -14.79
C LEU A 117 -0.51 5.71 -13.70
N ILE A 118 0.34 4.68 -13.67
CA ILE A 118 1.39 4.55 -12.65
C ILE A 118 2.58 5.47 -12.98
N ASN A 119 3.09 6.16 -11.96
CA ASN A 119 4.24 7.05 -12.11
C ASN A 119 5.49 6.35 -11.57
N ILE A 120 6.36 5.90 -12.48
CA ILE A 120 7.66 5.32 -12.13
C ILE A 120 8.70 6.41 -12.35
N ASP A 121 9.39 6.83 -11.29
CA ASP A 121 10.43 7.86 -11.45
C ASP A 121 11.75 7.20 -11.91
N GLU A 122 12.31 7.67 -13.02
CA GLU A 122 13.58 7.16 -13.59
C GLU A 122 14.82 7.45 -12.73
N LYS A 123 14.68 8.22 -11.63
CA LYS A 123 15.83 8.76 -10.88
C LYS A 123 16.62 7.72 -10.08
N ASP A 124 16.09 6.53 -9.86
CA ASP A 124 16.75 5.45 -9.12
C ASP A 124 17.24 4.31 -10.03
N ASN A 125 17.52 4.61 -11.31
CA ASN A 125 18.10 3.73 -12.33
C ASN A 125 19.53 3.18 -12.02
N ASN A 126 19.84 2.88 -10.76
CA ASN A 126 21.08 2.23 -10.35
C ASN A 126 20.93 0.71 -10.08
N GLY A 127 20.01 -0.01 -10.75
CA GLY A 127 20.18 -1.47 -10.85
C GLY A 127 18.99 -2.37 -11.18
N GLY A 128 17.74 -1.90 -11.14
CA GLY A 128 16.58 -2.75 -11.42
C GLY A 128 16.08 -2.61 -12.85
N SER A 129 16.68 -3.28 -13.84
CA SER A 129 15.99 -3.51 -15.11
C SER A 129 14.89 -4.53 -14.83
N PHE A 130 13.66 -4.04 -14.65
CA PHE A 130 12.47 -4.87 -14.60
C PHE A 130 11.88 -4.92 -16.01
N PRO A 131 12.04 -6.04 -16.76
CA PRO A 131 11.50 -6.15 -18.11
C PRO A 131 9.99 -5.92 -18.16
N ILE A 132 9.30 -6.17 -17.04
CA ILE A 132 7.88 -5.90 -16.94
C ILE A 132 7.55 -4.41 -17.08
N LEU A 133 8.40 -3.48 -16.60
CA LEU A 133 8.13 -2.05 -16.72
C LEU A 133 8.23 -1.56 -18.17
N GLU A 134 9.04 -2.22 -19.01
CA GLU A 134 9.16 -1.91 -20.44
C GLU A 134 7.87 -2.20 -21.22
N ALA A 135 7.01 -3.10 -20.72
CA ALA A 135 5.71 -3.39 -21.33
C ALA A 135 4.61 -2.38 -20.95
N TYR A 136 4.89 -1.45 -20.03
CA TYR A 136 3.93 -0.47 -19.49
C TYR A 136 4.32 1.00 -19.80
N GLN A 137 5.37 1.22 -20.58
CA GLN A 137 5.77 2.53 -21.15
C GLN A 137 5.31 2.65 -22.60
#